data_AF-A0AA97HRR7-F1
#
_entry.id   AF-A0AA97HRR7-F1
#
_cell.length_a   1.000
_cell.length_b   1.000
_cell.length_c   1.000
_cell.angle_alpha   90.00
_cell.angle_beta   90.00
_cell.angle_gamma   90.00
#
_symmetry.space_group_name_H-M   'P 1'
#
loop_
_entity.id
_entity.type
_entity.pdbx_description
1 polymer ?
#
loop_
_entity_poly.entity_id
_entity_poly.type
_entity_poly.pdbx_seq_one_letter_code
_entity_poly.pdbx_strand_id
1 'polypeptide(L)'
;MKMYTRPMLFYNKVFYQNGKKITKEYANYKLSCYYEEEILERFKIVRGFGADGGLFHTEVTYLDSNGKPYMNFTQVNVNNGTLDACYRRINKLGQHSYQGYKDFYTCYFEIKPN
;
A
#
# COMPACT_ATOMS: atom_id res chain seq x y z
N MET A 1 8.31 -18.28 39.15
CA MET A 1 7.82 -18.85 37.87
C MET A 1 8.54 -18.10 36.74
N LYS A 2 9.47 -18.74 36.01
CA LYS A 2 10.18 -18.09 34.89
C LYS A 2 9.24 -18.02 33.70
N MET A 3 8.87 -16.81 33.26
CA MET A 3 8.15 -16.62 32.00
C MET A 3 9.13 -16.86 30.86
N TYR A 4 8.96 -17.97 30.15
CA TYR A 4 9.64 -18.21 28.89
C TYR A 4 8.81 -17.60 27.76
N THR A 5 9.25 -16.47 27.22
CA THR A 5 8.65 -15.89 26.02
C THR A 5 9.02 -16.80 24.84
N ARG A 6 8.03 -17.48 24.26
CA ARG A 6 8.26 -18.25 23.02
C ARG A 6 8.58 -17.26 21.89
N PRO A 7 9.52 -17.58 20.98
CA PRO A 7 9.83 -16.72 19.84
C PRO A 7 8.60 -16.56 18.94
N MET A 8 8.34 -15.34 18.50
CA MET A 8 7.24 -15.04 17.59
C MET A 8 7.63 -15.46 16.18
N LEU A 9 6.81 -16.31 15.56
CA LEU A 9 7.02 -16.78 14.19
C LEU A 9 6.35 -15.82 13.22
N PHE A 10 7.11 -15.25 12.29
CA PHE A 10 6.60 -14.43 11.18
C PHE A 10 6.86 -15.13 9.85
N TYR A 11 5.84 -15.26 9.00
CA TYR A 11 6.01 -15.80 7.66
C TYR A 11 4.91 -15.31 6.71
N ASN A 12 5.22 -15.35 5.41
CA ASN A 12 4.29 -14.97 4.35
C ASN A 12 3.90 -16.18 3.50
N LYS A 13 2.66 -16.22 3.04
CA LYS A 13 2.19 -17.14 1.98
C LYS A 13 1.74 -16.32 0.78
N VAL A 14 2.20 -16.69 -0.40
CA VAL A 14 1.86 -16.02 -1.67
C VAL A 14 1.12 -16.98 -2.57
N PHE A 15 0.04 -16.52 -3.18
CA PHE A 15 -0.71 -17.26 -4.19
C PHE A 15 -1.39 -16.30 -5.16
N TYR A 16 -1.88 -16.82 -6.28
CA TYR A 16 -2.56 -16.03 -7.31
C TYR A 16 -4.04 -16.43 -7.38
N GLN A 17 -4.92 -15.44 -7.37
CA GLN A 17 -6.38 -15.65 -7.40
C GLN A 17 -7.04 -14.51 -8.18
N ASN A 18 -7.93 -14.85 -9.13
CA ASN A 18 -8.67 -13.88 -9.95
C ASN A 18 -7.79 -12.82 -10.63
N GLY A 19 -6.64 -13.23 -11.18
CA GLY A 19 -5.69 -12.32 -11.82
C GLY A 19 -4.89 -11.42 -10.86
N LYS A 20 -5.11 -11.55 -9.55
CA LYS A 20 -4.38 -10.82 -8.51
C LYS A 20 -3.36 -11.70 -7.83
N LYS A 21 -2.27 -11.10 -7.38
CA LYS A 21 -1.32 -11.73 -6.45
C LYS A 21 -1.76 -11.42 -5.03
N ILE A 22 -1.92 -12.45 -4.21
CA ILE A 22 -2.34 -12.34 -2.82
C ILE A 22 -1.16 -12.73 -1.92
N THR A 23 -0.78 -11.83 -1.01
CA THR A 23 0.25 -12.08 0.01
C THR A 23 -0.42 -12.06 1.37
N LYS A 24 -0.41 -13.19 2.08
CA LYS A 24 -0.93 -13.30 3.45
C LYS A 24 0.23 -13.32 4.45
N GLU A 25 0.20 -12.42 5.42
CA GLU A 25 1.19 -12.35 6.50
C GLU A 25 0.66 -13.04 7.74
N TYR A 26 1.49 -13.87 8.37
CA TYR A 26 1.13 -14.63 9.55
C TYR A 26 2.07 -14.33 10.71
N ALA A 27 1.47 -14.16 11.90
CA ALA A 27 2.16 -14.11 13.17
C ALA A 27 1.65 -15.28 14.04
N ASN A 28 2.55 -16.18 14.46
CA ASN A 28 2.21 -17.37 15.25
C ASN A 28 1.05 -18.19 14.64
N TYR A 29 1.13 -18.46 13.34
CA TYR A 29 0.13 -19.22 12.55
C TYR A 29 -1.24 -18.55 12.40
N LYS A 30 -1.45 -17.37 12.98
CA LYS A 30 -2.65 -16.56 12.78
C LYS A 30 -2.40 -15.55 11.67
N LEU A 31 -3.40 -15.37 10.82
CA LEU A 31 -3.37 -14.30 9.82
C LEU A 31 -3.30 -12.96 10.55
N SER A 32 -2.33 -12.13 10.17
CA SER A 32 -2.17 -10.76 10.66
C SER A 32 -2.87 -9.79 9.71
N CYS A 33 -2.53 -9.89 8.43
CA CYS A 33 -3.11 -9.10 7.35
C CYS A 33 -2.89 -9.81 6.02
N TYR A 34 -3.48 -9.27 4.96
CA TYR A 34 -3.19 -9.69 3.61
C TYR A 34 -3.19 -8.53 2.64
N TYR A 35 -2.43 -8.69 1.56
CA TYR A 35 -2.32 -7.71 0.49
C TYR A 35 -2.79 -8.32 -0.81
N GLU A 36 -3.60 -7.56 -1.56
CA GLU A 36 -3.96 -7.87 -2.93
C GLU A 36 -3.20 -6.95 -3.88
N GLU A 37 -2.48 -7.53 -4.82
CA GLU A 37 -1.77 -6.83 -5.88
C GLU A 37 -2.42 -7.13 -7.23
N GLU A 38 -2.81 -6.08 -7.92
CA GLU A 38 -3.43 -6.11 -9.24
C GLU A 38 -2.58 -5.27 -10.20
N ILE A 39 -2.14 -5.86 -11.31
CA ILE A 39 -1.38 -5.16 -12.35
C ILE A 39 -2.27 -5.02 -13.57
N LEU A 40 -2.54 -3.77 -13.92
CA LEU A 40 -3.24 -3.34 -15.12
C LEU A 40 -2.21 -2.60 -15.99
N GLU A 41 -2.50 -2.40 -17.28
CA GLU A 41 -1.51 -1.99 -18.30
C GLU A 41 -0.47 -0.94 -17.86
N ARG A 42 -0.90 0.11 -17.15
CA ARG A 42 -0.02 1.20 -16.69
C ARG A 42 -0.03 1.44 -15.20
N PHE A 43 -0.73 0.61 -14.44
CA PHE A 43 -0.94 0.82 -13.02
C PHE A 43 -0.90 -0.49 -12.25
N LYS A 44 -0.15 -0.47 -11.15
CA LYS A 44 -0.13 -1.51 -10.14
C LYS A 44 -0.90 -0.98 -8.93
N ILE A 45 -1.91 -1.71 -8.49
CA ILE A 45 -2.71 -1.38 -7.31
C ILE A 45 -2.39 -2.41 -6.24
N VAL A 46 -2.03 -1.95 -5.05
CA VAL A 46 -1.86 -2.78 -3.86
C VAL A 46 -2.89 -2.35 -2.82
N ARG A 47 -3.67 -3.30 -2.29
CA ARG A 47 -4.64 -3.06 -1.22
C ARG A 47 -4.30 -3.95 -0.03
N GLY A 48 -4.16 -3.36 1.16
CA GLY A 48 -3.88 -4.05 2.41
C GLY A 48 -5.12 -4.15 3.29
N PHE A 49 -5.39 -5.34 3.77
CA PHE A 49 -6.57 -5.69 4.57
C PHE A 49 -6.16 -6.35 5.88
N GLY A 50 -6.82 -5.96 6.97
CA GLY A 50 -6.63 -6.59 8.28
C GLY A 50 -7.09 -8.05 8.27
N ALA A 51 -6.76 -8.79 9.32
CA ALA A 51 -7.27 -10.15 9.50
C ALA A 51 -8.81 -10.21 9.58
N ASP A 52 -9.46 -9.11 9.94
CA ASP A 52 -10.91 -8.89 9.96
C ASP A 52 -11.50 -8.57 8.58
N GLY A 53 -10.67 -8.35 7.57
CA GLY A 53 -11.07 -7.92 6.22
C GLY A 53 -11.22 -6.41 6.08
N GLY A 54 -10.93 -5.62 7.12
CA GLY A 54 -10.97 -4.16 7.05
C GLY A 54 -9.86 -3.61 6.15
N LEU A 55 -10.21 -2.81 5.15
CA LEU A 55 -9.24 -2.11 4.31
C LEU A 55 -8.48 -1.06 5.15
N PHE A 56 -7.16 -1.20 5.27
CA PHE A 56 -6.33 -0.24 6.01
C PHE A 56 -5.30 0.47 5.11
N HIS A 57 -5.08 -0.02 3.89
CA HIS A 57 -4.06 0.51 3.01
C HIS A 57 -4.47 0.37 1.55
N THR A 58 -4.24 1.41 0.76
CA THR A 58 -4.30 1.36 -0.70
C THR A 58 -3.13 2.14 -1.26
N GLU A 59 -2.44 1.53 -2.22
CA GLU A 59 -1.33 2.10 -2.94
C GLU A 59 -1.54 1.93 -4.44
N VAL A 60 -1.29 2.98 -5.21
CA VAL A 60 -1.35 2.96 -6.67
C VAL A 60 0.00 3.41 -7.21
N THR A 61 0.65 2.54 -7.95
CA THR A 61 1.94 2.78 -8.62
C THR A 61 1.74 2.86 -10.12
N TYR A 62 2.17 3.96 -10.73
CA TYR A 62 2.19 4.14 -12.19
C TYR A 62 3.50 3.64 -12.77
N LEU A 63 3.38 2.86 -13.83
CA LEU A 63 4.50 2.25 -14.55
C LEU A 63 4.71 2.97 -15.88
N ASP A 64 5.97 3.22 -16.25
CA ASP A 64 6.33 3.76 -17.55
C ASP A 64 6.14 2.69 -18.65
N SER A 65 6.44 3.04 -19.91
CA SER A 65 6.36 2.10 -21.04
C SER A 65 7.29 0.89 -20.91
N ASN A 66 8.27 0.92 -20.00
CA ASN A 66 9.19 -0.17 -19.69
C ASN A 66 8.80 -0.94 -18.42
N GLY A 67 7.62 -0.65 -17.84
CA GLY A 67 7.17 -1.26 -16.59
C GLY A 67 7.86 -0.73 -15.33
N LYS A 68 8.60 0.38 -15.41
CA LYS A 68 9.30 0.97 -14.25
C LYS A 68 8.40 1.95 -13.49
N PRO A 69 8.36 1.90 -12.16
CA PRO A 69 7.57 2.83 -11.37
C PRO A 69 8.13 4.25 -11.49
N TYR A 70 7.30 5.20 -11.92
CA TYR A 70 7.67 6.62 -11.99
C TYR A 70 6.88 7.52 -11.03
N MET A 71 5.80 6.99 -10.46
CA MET A 71 4.94 7.71 -9.54
C MET A 71 4.15 6.73 -8.68
N ASN A 72 4.00 7.04 -7.39
CA ASN A 72 3.29 6.21 -6.43
C ASN A 72 2.45 7.10 -5.52
N PHE A 73 1.26 6.60 -5.18
CA PHE A 73 0.33 7.25 -4.29
C PHE A 73 -0.15 6.27 -3.21
N THR A 74 -0.06 6.69 -1.95
CA THR A 74 -0.54 5.91 -0.80
C THR A 74 -1.61 6.69 -0.04
N GLN A 75 -2.69 6.00 0.35
CA GLN A 75 -3.67 6.54 1.28
C GLN A 75 -3.06 6.73 2.67
N VAL A 76 -3.12 7.95 3.21
CA VAL A 76 -2.65 8.27 4.57
C VAL A 76 -3.86 8.56 5.45
N ASN A 77 -4.11 7.73 6.45
CA ASN A 77 -5.11 8.04 7.48
C ASN A 77 -4.47 8.96 8.51
N VAL A 78 -4.99 10.18 8.66
CA VAL A 78 -4.62 11.07 9.78
C VAL A 78 -5.61 10.83 10.92
N ASN A 79 -5.08 10.64 12.14
CA ASN A 79 -5.91 10.56 13.34
C ASN A 79 -6.74 11.84 13.49
N ASN A 80 -8.02 11.69 13.90
CA ASN A 80 -9.06 12.71 14.14
C ASN A 80 -10.19 12.83 13.11
N GLY A 81 -10.37 11.88 12.19
CA GLY A 81 -11.61 11.77 11.41
C GLY A 81 -11.86 12.87 10.37
N THR A 82 -11.01 13.90 10.32
CA THR A 82 -10.88 14.84 9.22
C THR A 82 -9.89 14.25 8.21
N LEU A 83 -10.43 13.80 7.07
CA LEU A 83 -9.67 13.41 5.88
C LEU A 83 -8.90 14.62 5.34
N ASP A 84 -7.72 14.88 5.87
CA ASP A 84 -6.82 15.89 5.29
C ASP A 84 -5.76 15.18 4.43
N ALA A 85 -6.09 15.08 3.14
CA ALA A 85 -5.28 14.60 2.00
C ALA A 85 -5.03 13.08 1.83
N CYS A 86 -5.62 12.54 0.76
CA CYS A 86 -5.69 11.11 0.42
C CYS A 86 -4.50 10.56 -0.39
N TYR A 87 -3.68 11.41 -1.03
CA TYR A 87 -2.62 10.94 -1.92
C TYR A 87 -1.35 11.79 -1.78
N ARG A 88 -0.18 11.14 -1.68
CA ARG A 88 1.14 11.78 -1.67
C ARG A 88 2.02 11.17 -2.76
N ARG A 89 2.81 12.00 -3.43
CA ARG A 89 3.76 11.55 -4.45
C ARG A 89 5.01 10.98 -3.79
N ILE A 90 5.43 9.80 -4.20
CA ILE A 90 6.75 9.26 -3.82
C ILE A 90 7.72 9.44 -5.00
N ASN A 91 8.85 10.10 -4.77
CA ASN A 91 9.88 10.27 -5.79
C ASN A 91 10.70 8.98 -5.99
N LYS A 92 11.61 8.97 -6.98
CA LYS A 92 12.49 7.83 -7.28
C LYS A 92 13.40 7.37 -6.13
N LEU A 93 13.51 8.18 -5.06
CA LEU A 93 14.29 7.90 -3.86
C LEU A 93 13.42 7.40 -2.69
N GLY A 94 12.11 7.21 -2.90
CA GLY A 94 11.19 6.80 -1.83
C GLY A 94 10.70 7.95 -0.94
N GLN A 95 10.99 9.21 -1.28
CA GLN A 95 10.60 10.36 -0.47
C GLN A 95 9.21 10.87 -0.85
N HIS A 96 8.41 11.19 0.16
CA HIS A 96 7.04 11.69 -0.01
C HIS A 96 7.03 13.20 -0.30
N SER A 97 6.07 13.66 -1.11
CA SER A 97 5.76 15.08 -1.26
C SER A 97 5.25 15.66 0.07
N TYR A 98 5.62 16.91 0.34
CA TYR A 98 5.16 17.65 1.52
C TYR A 98 3.66 17.93 1.46
N GLN A 99 3.15 18.23 0.26
CA GLN A 99 1.73 18.41 -0.02
C GLN A 99 1.06 17.06 -0.29
N GLY A 100 -0.10 16.86 0.34
CA GLY A 100 -1.02 15.79 -0.01
C GLY A 100 -2.22 16.33 -0.79
N TYR A 101 -2.89 15.45 -1.52
CA TYR A 101 -3.97 15.82 -2.44
C TYR A 101 -5.25 15.07 -2.08
N LYS A 102 -6.40 15.75 -2.19
CA LYS A 102 -7.72 15.23 -1.84
C LYS A 102 -8.19 14.08 -2.74
N ASP A 103 -7.75 14.09 -3.99
CA ASP A 103 -8.10 13.08 -4.98
C ASP A 103 -6.91 12.86 -5.95
N PHE A 104 -7.00 11.73 -6.66
CA PHE A 104 -5.98 11.28 -7.59
C PHE A 104 -5.76 12.28 -8.74
N TYR A 105 -6.85 12.86 -9.27
CA TYR A 105 -6.80 13.77 -10.41
C TYR A 105 -6.03 15.06 -10.07
N THR A 106 -6.33 15.65 -8.91
CA THR A 106 -5.65 16.85 -8.41
C THR A 106 -4.16 16.59 -8.22
N CYS A 107 -3.80 15.40 -7.72
CA CYS A 107 -2.41 15.01 -7.53
C CYS A 107 -1.62 14.87 -8.85
N TYR A 108 -2.30 14.49 -9.95
CA TYR A 108 -1.68 14.30 -11.26
C TYR A 108 -1.57 15.59 -12.07
N PHE A 109 -2.53 16.53 -11.95
CA PHE A 109 -2.57 17.74 -12.78
C PHE A 109 -1.93 18.98 -12.15
N GLU A 110 -1.72 19.04 -10.83
CA GLU A 110 -0.95 20.11 -10.18
C GLU A 110 0.58 19.96 -10.35
N ILE A 111 1.03 19.36 -11.45
CA ILE A 111 2.45 19.31 -11.83
C ILE A 111 2.90 20.74 -12.13
N LYS A 112 3.44 21.43 -11.13
CA LYS A 112 4.34 22.54 -11.40
C LYS A 112 5.70 21.94 -11.75
N PRO A 113 6.25 22.22 -12.94
CA PRO A 113 7.65 21.94 -13.18
C PRO A 113 8.46 22.77 -12.18
N ASN A 114 9.25 22.10 -11.35
CA ASN A 114 10.41 22.72 -10.71
C ASN A 114 11.54 22.76 -11.74
#